data_AF-A0A1B8T1L5-F1
#
_entry.id   AF-A0A1B8T1L5-F1
#
_cell.length_a   1.000
_cell.length_b   1.000
_cell.length_c   1.000
_cell.angle_alpha   90.00
_cell.angle_beta   90.00
_cell.angle_gamma   90.00
#
_symmetry.space_group_name_H-M   'P 1'
#
loop_
_entity.id
_entity.type
_entity.pdbx_description
1 polymer ?
#
loop_
_entity_poly.entity_id
_entity_poly.type
_entity_poly.pdbx_seq_one_letter_code
_entity_poly.pdbx_strand_id
1 'polypeptide(L)'
;MRIPLGFLGILLVSQAMAFEIHPVSWKGGANDYGSSAVQLEIRDDASAAQCHLRSYILDSRNQAIHEIITRQAYQPAYAKVLRGRTWLLPLLGGVEWNDDPEELTRKAWHYNGTAHIWLFKAHEEDASRPNTLTRRVHHGDLQFLHAMRAADESDAQARAKMYRWLEYTYRVAIGEVSANTIRKTTPYHEFFGKVGCSRNPQLANPSDCTVLDVFDMKHMYRQGDQEENLRSLAAGAIAHLIQDSYSASHTQRENGTGRLLHLYTYDAENRKTHCEKDGAYKSNSAAIAKAREMTAELLGYVHRREGWDKASAFFVRTLGAPDPGSATTERRAGAVTEAWAGIAR
;
A
#
# COMPACT_ATOMS: atom_id res chain seq x y z
N MET A 1 -46.56 31.94 23.76
CA MET A 1 -45.51 31.68 22.74
C MET A 1 -44.62 30.55 23.27
N ARG A 2 -44.54 29.41 22.55
CA ARG A 2 -43.86 28.17 22.98
C ARG A 2 -42.46 28.07 22.31
N ILE A 3 -41.41 27.90 23.14
CA ILE A 3 -40.20 27.00 23.09
C ILE A 3 -39.37 26.92 21.77
N PRO A 4 -38.02 26.70 21.70
CA PRO A 4 -37.00 26.30 22.71
C PRO A 4 -35.74 27.20 22.78
N LEU A 5 -34.97 27.27 23.87
CA LEU A 5 -34.03 26.27 24.44
C LEU A 5 -32.97 25.77 23.44
N GLY A 6 -31.97 26.64 23.18
CA GLY A 6 -30.76 26.29 22.46
C GLY A 6 -29.87 25.37 23.31
N PHE A 7 -29.72 24.13 22.85
CA PHE A 7 -28.66 23.23 23.28
C PHE A 7 -27.30 23.81 22.87
N LEU A 8 -26.56 24.36 23.84
CA LEU A 8 -25.13 24.62 23.68
C LEU A 8 -24.41 23.28 23.91
N GLY A 9 -24.42 22.44 22.88
CA GLY A 9 -23.65 21.21 22.85
C GLY A 9 -22.16 21.52 22.74
N ILE A 10 -21.46 21.25 23.83
CA ILE A 10 -20.00 21.25 23.98
C ILE A 10 -19.37 20.44 22.84
N LEU A 11 -18.70 21.10 21.89
CA LEU A 11 -17.79 20.47 20.94
C LEU A 11 -16.46 20.24 21.67
N LEU A 12 -16.43 19.14 22.44
CA LEU A 12 -15.19 18.54 22.90
C LEU A 12 -14.42 18.08 21.66
N VAL A 13 -13.33 18.79 21.40
CA VAL A 13 -12.32 18.43 20.42
C VAL A 13 -11.65 17.14 20.90
N SER A 14 -11.98 16.00 20.26
CA SER A 14 -11.27 14.74 20.45
C SER A 14 -10.61 14.31 19.15
N GLN A 15 -9.30 14.08 19.26
CA GLN A 15 -8.35 13.68 18.23
C GLN A 15 -8.47 12.17 17.87
N ALA A 16 -7.85 11.78 16.74
CA ALA A 16 -7.39 10.43 16.28
C ALA A 16 -8.24 9.77 15.16
N MET A 17 -7.85 8.79 14.30
CA MET A 17 -6.65 8.25 13.58
C MET A 17 -7.06 7.23 12.44
N ALA A 18 -6.67 7.53 11.20
CA ALA A 18 -6.59 6.84 9.87
C ALA A 18 -6.93 5.33 9.60
N PHE A 19 -7.12 4.93 8.30
CA PHE A 19 -7.14 3.52 7.79
C PHE A 19 -5.82 2.77 7.98
N GLU A 20 -4.79 3.43 8.49
CA GLU A 20 -3.45 2.89 8.45
C GLU A 20 -3.25 1.80 9.53
N ILE A 21 -2.62 0.71 9.12
CA ILE A 21 -1.97 -0.35 9.92
C ILE A 21 -2.61 -0.86 11.25
N HIS A 22 -3.27 -2.02 11.23
CA HIS A 22 -2.62 -3.32 11.59
C HIS A 22 -3.51 -4.59 11.61
N PRO A 23 -2.88 -5.78 11.40
CA PRO A 23 -3.48 -7.09 11.46
C PRO A 23 -3.48 -7.61 12.89
N VAL A 24 -4.60 -7.41 13.58
CA VAL A 24 -4.88 -8.21 14.75
C VAL A 24 -6.35 -8.62 14.74
N SER A 25 -6.59 -9.88 14.38
CA SER A 25 -7.60 -10.62 15.11
C SER A 25 -6.94 -11.87 15.70
N TRP A 26 -7.13 -12.06 17.01
CA TRP A 26 -6.74 -13.28 17.72
C TRP A 26 -7.58 -14.49 17.30
N LYS A 27 -8.67 -14.27 16.55
CA LYS A 27 -9.49 -15.27 15.87
C LYS A 27 -9.63 -14.87 14.40
N GLY A 28 -9.02 -15.61 13.49
CA GLY A 28 -9.06 -15.35 12.04
C GLY A 28 -7.92 -14.50 11.46
N GLY A 29 -7.06 -13.85 12.25
CA GLY A 29 -6.05 -12.88 11.79
C GLY A 29 -4.62 -13.42 11.74
N ALA A 30 -3.63 -12.54 11.69
CA ALA A 30 -2.22 -12.87 11.40
C ALA A 30 -1.67 -14.12 12.10
N ASN A 31 -2.00 -14.32 13.38
CA ASN A 31 -1.47 -15.43 14.21
C ASN A 31 -2.23 -16.76 14.08
N ASP A 32 -3.39 -16.77 13.43
CA ASP A 32 -4.24 -17.95 13.32
C ASP A 32 -3.78 -18.84 12.16
N TYR A 33 -3.40 -20.08 12.48
CA TYR A 33 -3.00 -21.09 11.49
C TYR A 33 -4.14 -21.46 10.52
N GLY A 34 -5.39 -21.27 10.94
CA GLY A 34 -6.59 -21.46 10.14
C GLY A 34 -7.04 -20.22 9.36
N SER A 35 -6.40 -19.07 9.58
CA SER A 35 -6.81 -17.78 8.99
C SER A 35 -7.02 -17.91 7.50
N SER A 36 -8.23 -17.58 7.10
CA SER A 36 -8.71 -17.61 5.74
C SER A 36 -9.78 -16.54 5.57
N ALA A 37 -10.09 -16.17 4.33
CA ALA A 37 -11.16 -15.23 4.02
C ALA A 37 -12.51 -15.56 4.70
N VAL A 38 -12.76 -16.84 4.99
CA VAL A 38 -14.00 -17.34 5.62
C VAL A 38 -14.05 -17.08 7.13
N GLN A 39 -12.89 -16.91 7.79
CA GLN A 39 -12.80 -16.67 9.23
C GLN A 39 -12.58 -15.19 9.59
N LEU A 40 -12.31 -14.37 8.58
CA LEU A 40 -12.13 -12.92 8.69
C LEU A 40 -13.45 -12.22 8.38
N GLU A 41 -14.31 -12.10 9.38
CA GLU A 41 -15.52 -11.28 9.28
C GLU A 41 -15.19 -9.82 9.53
N ILE A 42 -15.74 -8.92 8.71
CA ILE A 42 -15.63 -7.50 8.97
C ILE A 42 -16.64 -7.07 10.02
N ARG A 43 -16.12 -6.68 11.19
CA ARG A 43 -16.90 -6.32 12.37
C ARG A 43 -17.32 -4.85 12.25
N ASP A 44 -18.43 -4.55 12.92
CA ASP A 44 -19.23 -3.34 12.82
C ASP A 44 -18.47 -2.00 12.93
N ASP A 45 -19.19 -0.90 12.64
CA ASP A 45 -18.66 0.48 12.70
C ASP A 45 -18.26 0.96 14.11
N ALA A 46 -18.39 0.13 15.17
CA ALA A 46 -18.13 0.59 16.54
C ALA A 46 -16.66 0.97 16.76
N SER A 47 -15.72 0.44 15.95
CA SER A 47 -14.32 0.85 15.94
C SER A 47 -14.10 2.26 15.35
N ALA A 48 -14.95 2.71 14.42
CA ALA A 48 -14.86 4.06 13.83
C ALA A 48 -15.15 5.16 14.86
N ALA A 49 -15.99 4.86 15.86
CA ALA A 49 -16.39 5.81 16.91
C ALA A 49 -15.35 5.97 18.04
N GLN A 50 -14.36 5.08 18.14
CA GLN A 50 -13.39 5.06 19.24
C GLN A 50 -12.00 5.50 18.77
N CYS A 51 -11.96 6.81 18.51
CA CYS A 51 -10.83 7.70 18.33
C CYS A 51 -9.64 7.59 19.31
N HIS A 52 -9.05 6.43 19.61
CA HIS A 52 -8.02 6.32 20.65
C HIS A 52 -6.76 5.54 20.20
N LEU A 53 -5.62 6.22 20.25
CA LEU A 53 -4.26 5.69 19.96
C LEU A 53 -3.89 4.43 20.76
N ARG A 54 -4.47 4.27 21.96
CA ARG A 54 -4.26 3.08 22.81
C ARG A 54 -4.94 1.84 22.22
N SER A 55 -6.08 2.00 21.58
CA SER A 55 -6.85 0.92 20.96
C SER A 55 -6.22 0.44 19.64
N TYR A 56 -5.58 1.37 18.93
CA TYR A 56 -4.92 1.20 17.63
C TYR A 56 -3.69 0.29 17.69
N ILE A 57 -2.93 0.37 18.79
CA ILE A 57 -1.72 -0.42 19.00
C ILE A 57 -2.03 -1.63 19.88
N LEU A 58 -2.84 -1.51 20.94
CA LEU A 58 -2.90 -2.54 22.00
C LEU A 58 -4.17 -3.40 22.02
N ASP A 59 -5.31 -2.97 21.45
CA ASP A 59 -6.60 -3.62 21.76
C ASP A 59 -6.99 -4.78 20.85
N SER A 60 -6.23 -5.12 19.81
CA SER A 60 -6.47 -6.32 18.99
C SER A 60 -7.87 -6.44 18.34
N ARG A 61 -8.60 -5.33 18.24
CA ARG A 61 -10.00 -5.26 17.79
C ARG A 61 -10.18 -4.60 16.42
N ASN A 62 -9.15 -3.97 15.88
CA ASN A 62 -9.15 -3.38 14.53
C ASN A 62 -8.65 -4.39 13.49
N GLN A 63 -9.19 -4.30 12.27
CA GLN A 63 -9.03 -5.33 11.26
C GLN A 63 -8.02 -4.94 10.19
N ALA A 64 -7.17 -5.87 9.75
CA ALA A 64 -6.33 -5.68 8.57
C ALA A 64 -7.17 -5.76 7.30
N ILE A 65 -7.88 -4.68 7.00
CA ILE A 65 -8.81 -4.60 5.89
C ILE A 65 -8.14 -4.95 4.54
N HIS A 66 -6.90 -4.50 4.33
CA HIS A 66 -6.13 -4.83 3.13
C HIS A 66 -5.82 -6.32 3.01
N GLU A 67 -5.50 -6.98 4.14
CA GLU A 67 -5.31 -8.43 4.21
C GLU A 67 -6.62 -9.16 3.87
N ILE A 68 -7.74 -8.71 4.47
CA ILE A 68 -9.07 -9.30 4.25
C ILE A 68 -9.47 -9.20 2.79
N ILE A 69 -9.39 -7.99 2.21
CA ILE A 69 -9.69 -7.74 0.81
C ILE A 69 -8.83 -8.65 -0.08
N THR A 70 -7.52 -8.72 0.19
CA THR A 70 -6.60 -9.53 -0.61
C THR A 70 -6.90 -11.02 -0.52
N ARG A 71 -7.17 -11.56 0.68
CA ARG A 71 -7.54 -12.98 0.84
C ARG A 71 -8.86 -13.31 0.15
N GLN A 72 -9.85 -12.42 0.24
CA GLN A 72 -11.13 -12.60 -0.45
C GLN A 72 -10.98 -12.50 -1.98
N ALA A 73 -10.12 -11.60 -2.46
CA ALA A 73 -9.80 -11.42 -3.88
C ALA A 73 -8.97 -12.57 -4.47
N TYR A 74 -8.14 -13.22 -3.65
CA TYR A 74 -7.29 -14.33 -4.08
C TYR A 74 -8.11 -15.54 -4.53
N GLN A 75 -9.24 -15.83 -3.86
CA GLN A 75 -10.08 -16.97 -4.19
C GLN A 75 -10.64 -16.97 -5.62
N PRO A 76 -11.33 -15.92 -6.10
CA PRO A 76 -11.78 -15.87 -7.49
C PRO A 76 -10.62 -15.79 -8.49
N ALA A 77 -9.46 -15.21 -8.12
CA ALA A 77 -8.32 -15.08 -9.03
C ALA A 77 -7.54 -16.39 -9.26
N TYR A 78 -7.34 -17.19 -8.21
CA TYR A 78 -6.51 -18.39 -8.22
C TYR A 78 -7.31 -19.70 -8.06
N ALA A 79 -8.64 -19.62 -7.90
CA ALA A 79 -9.51 -20.75 -7.53
C ALA A 79 -9.04 -21.47 -6.24
N LYS A 80 -8.39 -20.74 -5.32
CA LYS A 80 -7.78 -21.27 -4.10
C LYS A 80 -7.99 -20.32 -2.94
N VAL A 81 -8.13 -20.87 -1.73
CA VAL A 81 -8.18 -20.03 -0.52
C VAL A 81 -6.76 -19.75 -0.04
N LEU A 82 -6.40 -18.47 0.10
CA LEU A 82 -5.12 -18.08 0.70
C LEU A 82 -5.18 -18.33 2.21
N ARG A 83 -4.43 -19.35 2.67
CA ARG A 83 -4.36 -19.79 4.07
C ARG A 83 -2.96 -19.61 4.64
N GLY A 84 -2.90 -19.39 5.94
CA GLY A 84 -1.64 -19.33 6.68
C GLY A 84 -1.36 -17.95 7.26
N ARG A 85 -0.29 -17.91 8.05
CA ARG A 85 0.14 -16.73 8.80
C ARG A 85 0.53 -15.60 7.86
N THR A 86 -0.05 -14.41 8.06
CA THR A 86 0.17 -13.22 7.23
C THR A 86 1.64 -12.97 6.98
N TRP A 87 2.46 -13.04 8.04
CA TRP A 87 3.88 -12.73 7.94
C TRP A 87 4.74 -13.81 7.27
N LEU A 88 4.18 -14.96 6.91
CA LEU A 88 4.84 -15.99 6.11
C LEU A 88 4.41 -15.97 4.65
N LEU A 89 3.45 -15.12 4.29
CA LEU A 89 2.88 -15.05 2.96
C LEU A 89 3.43 -13.81 2.24
N PRO A 90 4.34 -13.98 1.25
CA PRO A 90 4.94 -12.86 0.52
C PRO A 90 3.90 -11.90 -0.07
N LEU A 91 2.78 -12.42 -0.59
CA LEU A 91 1.69 -11.59 -1.11
C LEU A 91 1.14 -10.62 -0.05
N LEU A 92 0.92 -11.10 1.17
CA LEU A 92 0.39 -10.25 2.25
C LEU A 92 1.46 -9.33 2.83
N GLY A 93 2.72 -9.76 2.86
CA GLY A 93 3.82 -8.85 3.17
C GLY A 93 3.98 -7.73 2.14
N GLY A 94 3.63 -7.98 0.88
CA GLY A 94 3.60 -6.96 -0.17
C GLY A 94 2.46 -5.97 0.03
N VAL A 95 1.29 -6.47 0.46
CA VAL A 95 0.16 -5.62 0.82
C VAL A 95 0.54 -4.69 1.97
N GLU A 96 1.20 -5.19 3.01
CA GLU A 96 1.65 -4.37 4.15
C GLU A 96 2.78 -3.40 3.80
N TRP A 97 3.48 -3.59 2.68
CA TRP A 97 4.73 -2.88 2.40
C TRP A 97 4.55 -1.37 2.23
N ASN A 98 3.45 -0.91 1.65
CA ASN A 98 3.23 0.53 1.46
C ASN A 98 3.09 1.23 2.83
N ASP A 99 2.40 0.58 3.79
CA ASP A 99 2.18 1.04 5.16
C ASP A 99 3.42 0.88 6.08
N ASP A 100 4.16 -0.22 5.97
CA ASP A 100 5.32 -0.52 6.82
C ASP A 100 6.52 -0.97 5.99
N PRO A 101 7.07 -0.11 5.12
CA PRO A 101 8.13 -0.49 4.18
C PRO A 101 9.45 -0.82 4.88
N GLU A 102 9.62 -0.36 6.12
CA GLU A 102 10.78 -0.64 6.98
C GLU A 102 10.57 -1.87 7.88
N GLU A 103 9.42 -2.54 7.79
CA GLU A 103 8.99 -3.68 8.60
C GLU A 103 9.14 -3.45 10.11
N LEU A 104 8.92 -2.22 10.58
CA LEU A 104 9.07 -1.84 11.97
C LEU A 104 7.92 -2.39 12.79
N THR A 105 6.70 -2.20 12.34
CA THR A 105 5.53 -2.61 13.09
C THR A 105 5.29 -4.10 12.95
N ARG A 106 5.50 -4.66 11.76
CA ARG A 106 5.48 -6.11 11.56
C ARG A 106 6.46 -6.83 12.51
N LYS A 107 7.68 -6.32 12.69
CA LYS A 107 8.65 -6.90 13.64
C LYS A 107 8.32 -6.64 15.11
N ALA A 108 7.74 -5.49 15.46
CA ALA A 108 7.38 -5.17 16.83
C ALA A 108 6.52 -6.28 17.46
N TRP A 109 5.59 -6.81 16.67
CA TRP A 109 4.64 -7.83 17.10
C TRP A 109 5.22 -9.25 17.07
N HIS A 110 6.10 -9.57 16.13
CA HIS A 110 6.70 -10.91 16.02
C HIS A 110 7.91 -11.13 16.93
N TYR A 111 8.61 -10.07 17.32
CA TYR A 111 9.80 -10.14 18.18
C TYR A 111 9.59 -9.45 19.54
N ASN A 112 8.34 -9.23 19.96
CA ASN A 112 7.96 -8.70 21.28
C ASN A 112 8.63 -7.36 21.64
N GLY A 113 8.79 -6.48 20.65
CA GLY A 113 9.56 -5.25 20.78
C GLY A 113 8.67 -4.02 20.70
N THR A 114 8.06 -3.59 21.80
CA THR A 114 7.36 -2.29 21.91
C THR A 114 8.21 -1.12 21.40
N ALA A 115 9.53 -1.23 21.50
CA ALA A 115 10.50 -0.29 20.94
C ALA A 115 10.34 -0.05 19.43
N HIS A 116 9.95 -1.05 18.64
CA HIS A 116 9.79 -0.89 17.19
C HIS A 116 8.50 -0.14 16.81
N ILE A 117 7.42 -0.27 17.59
CA ILE A 117 6.22 0.57 17.44
C ILE A 117 6.56 2.03 17.74
N TRP A 118 7.32 2.28 18.82
CA TRP A 118 7.78 3.62 19.13
C TRP A 118 8.73 4.16 18.05
N LEU A 119 9.56 3.31 17.45
CA LEU A 119 10.43 3.71 16.35
C LEU A 119 9.64 4.02 15.08
N PHE A 120 8.64 3.21 14.74
CA PHE A 120 7.72 3.49 13.64
C PHE A 120 7.05 4.85 13.85
N LYS A 121 6.45 5.06 15.03
CA LYS A 121 5.82 6.34 15.38
C LYS A 121 6.81 7.50 15.28
N ALA A 122 8.04 7.32 15.76
CA ALA A 122 9.08 8.34 15.62
C ALA A 122 9.45 8.58 14.15
N HIS A 123 9.48 7.54 13.31
CA HIS A 123 9.77 7.71 11.88
C HIS A 123 8.61 8.37 11.13
N GLU A 124 7.36 8.08 11.52
CA GLU A 124 6.16 8.60 10.91
C GLU A 124 5.88 10.05 11.33
N GLU A 125 5.98 10.41 12.62
CA GLU A 125 5.62 11.74 13.13
C GLU A 125 6.78 12.77 13.10
N ASP A 126 8.04 12.33 13.14
CA ASP A 126 9.18 13.23 13.28
C ASP A 126 9.53 13.92 11.95
N ALA A 127 9.01 15.14 11.77
CA ALA A 127 9.32 15.99 10.62
C ALA A 127 10.82 16.31 10.49
N SER A 128 11.64 16.13 11.53
CA SER A 128 13.10 16.28 11.46
C SER A 128 13.82 15.09 10.80
N ARG A 129 13.10 13.99 10.53
CA ARG A 129 13.60 12.79 9.83
C ARG A 129 12.93 12.58 8.47
N PRO A 130 13.00 13.55 7.53
CA PRO A 130 12.28 13.48 6.25
C PRO A 130 12.72 12.32 5.35
N ASN A 131 13.86 11.69 5.65
CA ASN A 131 14.47 10.66 4.81
C ASN A 131 14.18 9.23 5.28
N THR A 132 13.43 9.00 6.37
CA THR A 132 12.98 7.63 6.68
C THR A 132 11.98 7.20 5.60
N LEU A 133 11.98 5.92 5.24
CA LEU A 133 11.07 5.47 4.19
C LEU A 133 9.62 5.57 4.67
N THR A 134 9.37 5.24 5.93
CA THR A 134 8.10 5.43 6.63
C THR A 134 7.60 6.89 6.52
N ARG A 135 8.43 7.91 6.78
CA ARG A 135 7.99 9.31 6.62
C ARG A 135 7.65 9.65 5.18
N ARG A 136 8.43 9.14 4.21
CA ARG A 136 8.25 9.46 2.80
C ARG A 136 6.97 8.88 2.22
N VAL A 137 6.58 7.66 2.62
CA VAL A 137 5.34 7.02 2.17
C VAL A 137 4.10 7.67 2.78
N HIS A 138 4.12 8.03 4.06
CA HIS A 138 2.95 8.60 4.73
C HIS A 138 2.81 10.13 4.57
N HIS A 139 3.91 10.87 4.55
CA HIS A 139 3.89 12.35 4.62
C HIS A 139 4.74 13.04 3.57
N GLY A 140 5.48 12.28 2.75
CA GLY A 140 6.48 12.82 1.84
C GLY A 140 6.14 12.61 0.38
N ASP A 141 7.21 12.50 -0.41
CA ASP A 141 7.17 12.45 -1.87
C ASP A 141 6.80 11.08 -2.46
N LEU A 142 6.57 10.08 -1.59
CA LEU A 142 6.11 8.74 -1.96
C LEU A 142 4.64 8.48 -1.62
N GLN A 143 3.86 9.50 -1.23
CA GLN A 143 2.42 9.38 -0.95
C GLN A 143 1.60 8.79 -2.11
N PHE A 144 2.09 8.85 -3.35
CA PHE A 144 1.45 8.18 -4.49
C PHE A 144 1.32 6.65 -4.32
N LEU A 145 2.11 6.04 -3.42
CA LEU A 145 1.97 4.62 -3.07
C LEU A 145 0.65 4.32 -2.33
N HIS A 146 0.03 5.34 -1.72
CA HIS A 146 -1.30 5.29 -1.10
C HIS A 146 -2.38 5.93 -1.97
N ALA A 147 -2.13 6.09 -3.28
CA ALA A 147 -3.00 6.87 -4.16
C ALA A 147 -3.27 8.29 -3.65
N MET A 148 -2.27 8.90 -3.00
CA MET A 148 -2.30 10.28 -2.52
C MET A 148 -1.26 11.13 -3.25
N ARG A 149 -1.22 12.42 -2.96
CA ARG A 149 -0.20 13.34 -3.48
C ARG A 149 0.53 14.06 -2.36
N ALA A 150 1.82 14.28 -2.54
CA ALA A 150 2.62 15.17 -1.74
C ALA A 150 2.04 16.60 -1.74
N ALA A 151 2.31 17.36 -0.68
CA ALA A 151 1.75 18.69 -0.51
C ALA A 151 2.15 19.68 -1.62
N ASP A 152 3.35 19.54 -2.15
CA ASP A 152 3.95 20.38 -3.19
C ASP A 152 3.78 19.84 -4.62
N GLU A 153 2.99 18.77 -4.81
CA GLU A 153 2.72 18.21 -6.13
C GLU A 153 1.25 18.31 -6.53
N SER A 154 1.02 18.42 -7.85
CA SER A 154 -0.31 18.35 -8.46
C SER A 154 -0.81 16.92 -8.62
N ASP A 155 -2.13 16.74 -8.76
CA ASP A 155 -2.75 15.44 -9.09
C ASP A 155 -2.10 14.78 -10.32
N ALA A 156 -1.75 15.58 -11.34
CA ALA A 156 -1.13 15.09 -12.57
C ALA A 156 0.28 14.52 -12.33
N GLN A 157 1.08 15.18 -11.49
CA GLN A 157 2.42 14.73 -11.13
C GLN A 157 2.37 13.45 -10.28
N ALA A 158 1.53 13.43 -9.26
CA ALA A 158 1.33 12.25 -8.42
C ALA A 158 0.82 11.05 -9.23
N ARG A 159 -0.13 11.28 -10.14
CA ARG A 159 -0.66 10.27 -11.06
C ARG A 159 0.41 9.74 -12.00
N ALA A 160 1.30 10.59 -12.53
CA ALA A 160 2.41 10.15 -13.37
C ALA A 160 3.37 9.23 -12.59
N LYS A 161 3.74 9.59 -11.35
CA LYS A 161 4.55 8.75 -10.47
C LYS A 161 3.85 7.42 -10.16
N MET A 162 2.56 7.48 -9.83
CA MET A 162 1.72 6.32 -9.57
C MET A 162 1.73 5.35 -10.76
N TYR A 163 1.48 5.83 -11.98
CA TYR A 163 1.50 4.98 -13.18
C TYR A 163 2.87 4.39 -13.49
N ARG A 164 3.94 5.17 -13.27
CA ARG A 164 5.30 4.70 -13.46
C ARG A 164 5.70 3.62 -12.45
N TRP A 165 5.27 3.76 -11.20
CA TRP A 165 5.38 2.72 -10.18
C TRP A 165 4.57 1.48 -10.54
N LEU A 166 3.31 1.65 -10.96
CA LEU A 166 2.41 0.55 -11.33
C LEU A 166 2.97 -0.25 -12.51
N GLU A 167 3.44 0.41 -13.57
CA GLU A 167 4.03 -0.29 -14.72
C GLU A 167 5.20 -1.15 -14.27
N TYR A 168 6.18 -0.53 -13.62
CA TYR A 168 7.41 -1.25 -13.31
C TYR A 168 7.20 -2.34 -12.26
N THR A 169 6.39 -2.08 -11.23
CA THR A 169 6.06 -3.08 -10.20
C THR A 169 5.19 -4.20 -10.76
N TYR A 170 4.33 -3.92 -11.74
CA TYR A 170 3.55 -4.96 -12.40
C TYR A 170 4.45 -5.90 -13.20
N ARG A 171 5.44 -5.35 -13.93
CA ARG A 171 6.46 -6.15 -14.63
C ARG A 171 7.24 -7.05 -13.66
N VAL A 172 7.57 -6.55 -12.47
CA VAL A 172 8.13 -7.37 -11.38
C VAL A 172 7.16 -8.48 -10.98
N ALA A 173 5.87 -8.16 -10.76
CA ALA A 173 4.85 -9.13 -10.32
C ALA A 173 4.63 -10.30 -11.32
N ILE A 174 4.75 -10.04 -12.62
CA ILE A 174 4.63 -11.08 -13.65
C ILE A 174 5.96 -11.82 -13.95
N GLY A 175 7.07 -11.36 -13.36
CA GLY A 175 8.38 -11.99 -13.49
C GLY A 175 9.19 -11.54 -14.72
N GLU A 176 8.88 -10.39 -15.31
CA GLU A 176 9.73 -9.78 -16.35
C GLU A 176 11.01 -9.17 -15.78
N VAL A 177 11.03 -8.89 -14.47
CA VAL A 177 12.17 -8.33 -13.74
C VAL A 177 12.60 -9.32 -12.66
N SER A 178 13.85 -9.78 -12.77
CA SER A 178 14.46 -10.76 -11.86
C SER A 178 14.76 -10.18 -10.47
N ALA A 179 14.72 -11.02 -9.43
CA ALA A 179 15.00 -10.62 -8.05
C ALA A 179 16.40 -10.03 -7.85
N ASN A 180 17.38 -10.50 -8.62
CA ASN A 180 18.76 -10.01 -8.58
C ASN A 180 19.02 -8.76 -9.43
N THR A 181 17.99 -8.22 -10.11
CA THR A 181 18.14 -7.01 -10.93
C THR A 181 18.61 -5.86 -10.05
N ILE A 182 19.66 -5.15 -10.46
CA ILE A 182 20.20 -4.03 -9.69
C ILE A 182 19.19 -2.87 -9.72
N ARG A 183 18.68 -2.47 -8.56
CA ARG A 183 17.66 -1.42 -8.42
C ARG A 183 18.05 -0.11 -9.10
N LYS A 184 19.35 0.25 -9.08
CA LYS A 184 19.85 1.48 -9.73
C LYS A 184 19.67 1.50 -11.25
N THR A 185 19.55 0.34 -11.89
CA THR A 185 19.30 0.23 -13.34
C THR A 185 17.81 0.21 -13.66
N THR A 186 16.96 0.60 -12.71
CA THR A 186 15.50 0.53 -12.80
C THR A 186 14.86 1.86 -12.42
N PRO A 187 13.60 2.13 -12.81
CA PRO A 187 12.86 3.32 -12.40
C PRO A 187 12.75 3.51 -10.87
N TYR A 188 12.88 2.44 -10.07
CA TYR A 188 12.91 2.57 -8.60
C TYR A 188 14.02 3.49 -8.10
N HIS A 189 15.11 3.65 -8.85
CA HIS A 189 16.18 4.56 -8.43
C HIS A 189 15.68 6.00 -8.25
N GLU A 190 14.77 6.45 -9.12
CA GLU A 190 14.21 7.80 -9.10
C GLU A 190 13.35 8.05 -7.87
N PHE A 191 12.61 7.04 -7.42
CA PHE A 191 11.76 7.13 -6.24
C PHE A 191 12.55 6.97 -4.95
N PHE A 192 13.46 6.00 -4.85
CA PHE A 192 14.04 5.64 -3.56
C PHE A 192 15.44 6.22 -3.33
N GLY A 193 16.12 6.75 -4.35
CA GLY A 193 17.42 7.41 -4.18
C GLY A 193 18.42 6.53 -3.40
N LYS A 194 18.78 6.94 -2.18
CA LYS A 194 19.66 6.19 -1.26
C LYS A 194 18.92 5.41 -0.16
N VAL A 195 17.60 5.56 -0.05
CA VAL A 195 16.74 4.90 0.95
C VAL A 195 16.05 3.69 0.31
N GLY A 196 15.31 2.86 1.06
CA GLY A 196 14.64 1.68 0.49
C GLY A 196 15.59 0.57 0.03
N CYS A 197 16.73 0.47 0.70
CA CYS A 197 17.64 -0.66 0.62
C CYS A 197 18.00 -1.06 2.03
N SER A 198 17.85 -2.34 2.35
CA SER A 198 18.43 -2.89 3.57
C SER A 198 19.94 -2.68 3.55
N ARG A 199 20.56 -2.48 4.72
CA ARG A 199 21.97 -2.83 4.88
C ARG A 199 22.03 -4.35 4.81
N ASN A 200 22.15 -4.89 3.61
CA ASN A 200 22.50 -6.28 3.46
C ASN A 200 23.95 -6.44 3.92
N PRO A 201 24.24 -7.16 5.01
CA PRO A 201 25.60 -7.35 5.46
C PRO A 201 26.44 -8.17 4.46
N GLN A 202 25.81 -8.84 3.49
CA GLN A 202 26.45 -9.49 2.35
C GLN A 202 26.67 -8.57 1.14
N LEU A 203 26.06 -7.39 1.06
CA LEU A 203 26.37 -6.42 0.00
C LEU A 203 27.53 -5.54 0.44
N ALA A 204 28.62 -5.57 -0.33
CA ALA A 204 29.80 -4.76 -0.06
C ALA A 204 29.53 -3.25 -0.19
N ASN A 205 28.50 -2.85 -0.97
CA ASN A 205 28.15 -1.46 -1.20
C ASN A 205 26.61 -1.26 -1.24
N PRO A 206 26.06 -0.24 -0.55
CA PRO A 206 24.65 0.17 -0.70
C PRO A 206 24.23 0.48 -2.15
N SER A 207 25.18 0.62 -3.08
CA SER A 207 24.91 0.71 -4.52
C SER A 207 24.38 -0.56 -5.17
N ASP A 208 24.60 -1.72 -4.55
CA ASP A 208 24.38 -3.05 -5.16
C ASP A 208 23.01 -3.62 -4.77
N CYS A 209 22.14 -2.75 -4.25
CA CYS A 209 20.76 -3.04 -3.89
C CYS A 209 19.99 -3.60 -5.09
N THR A 210 19.36 -4.74 -4.88
CA THR A 210 18.56 -5.44 -5.88
C THR A 210 17.10 -4.98 -5.84
N VAL A 211 16.29 -5.40 -6.81
CA VAL A 211 14.85 -5.15 -6.80
C VAL A 211 14.17 -5.83 -5.60
N LEU A 212 14.62 -7.03 -5.21
CA LEU A 212 14.10 -7.69 -4.00
C LEU A 212 14.32 -6.86 -2.73
N ASP A 213 15.44 -6.14 -2.63
CA ASP A 213 15.75 -5.27 -1.48
C ASP A 213 14.76 -4.11 -1.28
N VAL A 214 14.05 -3.71 -2.35
CA VAL A 214 13.00 -2.69 -2.26
C VAL A 214 11.85 -3.21 -1.40
N PHE A 215 11.42 -4.45 -1.63
CA PHE A 215 10.23 -5.04 -1.02
C PHE A 215 10.50 -5.85 0.25
N ASP A 216 11.73 -6.36 0.41
CA ASP A 216 12.13 -7.24 1.51
C ASP A 216 13.29 -6.63 2.31
N MET A 217 13.07 -5.43 2.85
CA MET A 217 14.10 -4.64 3.54
C MET A 217 14.67 -5.33 4.78
N LYS A 218 14.01 -6.34 5.36
CA LYS A 218 14.58 -7.12 6.46
C LYS A 218 14.93 -8.56 6.10
N HIS A 219 14.93 -8.89 4.82
CA HIS A 219 15.38 -10.17 4.27
C HIS A 219 14.56 -11.39 4.74
N MET A 220 13.28 -11.19 5.03
CA MET A 220 12.37 -12.24 5.49
C MET A 220 12.08 -13.27 4.40
N TYR A 221 12.19 -12.89 3.13
CA TYR A 221 11.76 -13.68 1.98
C TYR A 221 12.91 -14.14 1.08
N ARG A 222 14.13 -14.14 1.61
CA ARG A 222 15.32 -14.59 0.87
C ARG A 222 15.56 -16.09 0.88
N GLN A 223 14.84 -16.82 1.74
CA GLN A 223 14.88 -18.27 1.77
C GLN A 223 13.86 -18.84 0.77
N GLY A 224 14.23 -19.91 0.07
CA GLY A 224 13.38 -20.55 -0.93
C GLY A 224 13.41 -19.85 -2.28
N ASP A 225 12.26 -19.83 -2.97
CA ASP A 225 12.11 -19.25 -4.31
C ASP A 225 11.97 -17.73 -4.24
N GLN A 226 13.11 -17.04 -4.39
CA GLN A 226 13.17 -15.56 -4.32
C GLN A 226 12.39 -14.89 -5.46
N GLU A 227 12.28 -15.53 -6.63
CA GLU A 227 11.55 -14.98 -7.76
C GLU A 227 10.05 -15.01 -7.51
N GLU A 228 9.52 -16.14 -7.02
CA GLU A 228 8.11 -16.24 -6.65
C GLU A 228 7.77 -15.32 -5.46
N ASN A 229 8.66 -15.21 -4.49
CA ASN A 229 8.50 -14.32 -3.35
C ASN A 229 8.44 -12.86 -3.80
N LEU A 230 9.39 -12.42 -4.64
CA LEU A 230 9.40 -11.05 -5.17
C LEU A 230 8.13 -10.76 -5.97
N ARG A 231 7.73 -11.67 -6.86
CA ARG A 231 6.52 -11.51 -7.68
C ARG A 231 5.28 -11.31 -6.82
N SER A 232 5.17 -12.08 -5.74
CA SER A 232 4.08 -11.98 -4.78
C SER A 232 4.12 -10.67 -3.98
N LEU A 233 5.30 -10.24 -3.52
CA LEU A 233 5.49 -8.97 -2.82
C LEU A 233 5.06 -7.79 -3.71
N ALA A 234 5.52 -7.76 -4.96
CA ALA A 234 5.18 -6.73 -5.92
C ALA A 234 3.67 -6.71 -6.23
N ALA A 235 3.04 -7.88 -6.40
CA ALA A 235 1.59 -7.98 -6.59
C ALA A 235 0.82 -7.42 -5.39
N GLY A 236 1.29 -7.70 -4.17
CA GLY A 236 0.70 -7.17 -2.94
C GLY A 236 0.79 -5.65 -2.84
N ALA A 237 1.95 -5.07 -3.16
CA ALA A 237 2.15 -3.62 -3.11
C ALA A 237 1.25 -2.86 -4.10
N ILE A 238 0.98 -3.45 -5.27
CA ILE A 238 0.00 -2.92 -6.23
C ILE A 238 -1.42 -3.08 -5.69
N ALA A 239 -1.76 -4.23 -5.09
CA ALA A 239 -3.07 -4.48 -4.52
C ALA A 239 -3.41 -3.44 -3.42
N HIS A 240 -2.45 -3.11 -2.56
CA HIS A 240 -2.58 -2.07 -1.55
C HIS A 240 -2.97 -0.73 -2.18
N LEU A 241 -2.21 -0.27 -3.17
CA LEU A 241 -2.47 1.00 -3.86
C LEU A 241 -3.87 1.02 -4.51
N ILE A 242 -4.28 -0.08 -5.16
CA ILE A 242 -5.64 -0.20 -5.69
C ILE A 242 -6.69 -0.06 -4.57
N GLN A 243 -6.46 -0.69 -3.42
CA GLN A 243 -7.38 -0.65 -2.29
C GLN A 243 -7.50 0.76 -1.71
N ASP A 244 -6.38 1.44 -1.46
CA ASP A 244 -6.35 2.83 -1.00
C ASP A 244 -7.04 3.77 -1.98
N SER A 245 -6.89 3.52 -3.27
CA SER A 245 -7.55 4.33 -4.29
C SER A 245 -9.09 4.29 -4.22
N TYR A 246 -9.70 3.38 -3.46
CA TYR A 246 -11.15 3.35 -3.22
C TYR A 246 -11.55 3.95 -1.86
N SER A 247 -10.61 4.34 -1.01
CA SER A 247 -10.90 5.06 0.22
C SER A 247 -11.24 6.53 -0.07
N ALA A 248 -12.30 7.00 0.59
CA ALA A 248 -12.76 8.40 0.54
C ALA A 248 -11.88 9.36 1.38
N SER A 249 -10.87 8.84 2.05
CA SER A 249 -9.82 9.60 2.75
C SER A 249 -8.60 9.84 1.88
N HIS A 250 -8.35 8.96 0.90
CA HIS A 250 -7.19 9.03 0.02
C HIS A 250 -7.52 9.72 -1.29
N THR A 251 -8.74 9.50 -1.80
CA THR A 251 -9.10 9.94 -3.14
C THR A 251 -10.53 10.45 -3.25
N GLN A 252 -10.76 11.23 -4.31
CA GLN A 252 -12.10 11.54 -4.80
C GLN A 252 -12.34 10.84 -6.13
N ARG A 253 -13.50 10.21 -6.27
CA ARG A 253 -13.95 9.58 -7.53
C ARG A 253 -15.22 10.22 -8.05
N GLU A 254 -15.37 10.17 -9.37
CA GLU A 254 -16.56 10.60 -10.08
C GLU A 254 -17.70 9.61 -9.85
N ASN A 255 -18.88 10.12 -9.50
CA ASN A 255 -20.06 9.29 -9.32
C ASN A 255 -20.45 8.57 -10.62
N GLY A 256 -20.79 7.30 -10.52
CA GLY A 256 -21.22 6.46 -11.64
C GLY A 256 -20.06 5.84 -12.42
N THR A 257 -19.12 6.64 -12.93
CA THR A 257 -17.98 6.12 -13.71
C THR A 257 -16.90 5.51 -12.81
N GLY A 258 -16.80 5.96 -11.56
CA GLY A 258 -15.74 5.58 -10.65
C GLY A 258 -14.37 6.14 -11.02
N ARG A 259 -14.30 7.07 -11.99
CA ARG A 259 -13.03 7.67 -12.43
C ARG A 259 -12.38 8.46 -11.30
N LEU A 260 -11.08 8.31 -11.12
CA LEU A 260 -10.31 9.05 -10.12
C LEU A 260 -10.19 10.53 -10.51
N LEU A 261 -10.74 11.41 -9.68
CA LEU A 261 -10.74 12.87 -9.88
C LEU A 261 -9.57 13.53 -9.18
N HIS A 262 -9.41 13.28 -7.89
CA HIS A 262 -8.45 13.96 -7.04
C HIS A 262 -7.70 12.99 -6.14
N LEU A 263 -6.43 13.27 -5.91
CA LEU A 263 -5.57 12.61 -4.94
C LEU A 263 -5.44 13.56 -3.74
N TYR A 264 -5.87 13.14 -2.57
CA TYR A 264 -5.73 13.96 -1.37
C TYR A 264 -4.27 13.98 -0.90
N THR A 265 -3.94 14.96 -0.06
CA THR A 265 -2.66 15.03 0.64
C THR A 265 -2.88 14.62 2.08
N TYR A 266 -1.95 13.86 2.65
CA TYR A 266 -1.98 13.53 4.07
C TYR A 266 -1.48 14.74 4.89
N ASP A 267 -2.42 15.63 5.21
CA ASP A 267 -2.19 16.80 6.05
C ASP A 267 -3.01 16.72 7.36
N ALA A 268 -2.90 17.75 8.20
CA ALA A 268 -3.59 17.76 9.50
C ALA A 268 -5.13 17.71 9.37
N GLU A 269 -5.70 18.24 8.29
CA GLU A 269 -7.14 18.24 8.03
C GLU A 269 -7.59 16.87 7.49
N ASN A 270 -6.86 16.36 6.49
CA ASN A 270 -7.10 15.03 5.93
C ASN A 270 -6.98 13.95 7.01
N ARG A 271 -5.91 13.97 7.82
CA ARG A 271 -5.67 13.05 8.95
C ARG A 271 -6.86 12.97 9.92
N LYS A 272 -7.55 14.09 10.14
CA LYS A 272 -8.73 14.14 11.01
C LYS A 272 -9.90 13.33 10.43
N THR A 273 -10.11 13.43 9.12
CA THR A 273 -11.17 12.69 8.43
C THR A 273 -10.77 11.28 8.01
N HIS A 274 -9.45 11.02 7.95
CA HIS A 274 -8.86 9.76 7.51
C HIS A 274 -9.42 8.64 8.36
N CYS A 275 -9.28 8.73 9.69
CA CYS A 275 -9.84 7.77 10.67
C CYS A 275 -11.30 7.41 10.45
N GLU A 276 -12.13 8.44 10.42
CA GLU A 276 -13.56 8.30 10.58
C GLU A 276 -14.14 7.64 9.35
N LYS A 277 -13.67 8.09 8.19
CA LYS A 277 -14.06 7.51 6.91
C LYS A 277 -13.52 6.11 6.80
N ASP A 278 -12.29 5.88 7.17
CA ASP A 278 -11.61 4.62 6.94
C ASP A 278 -12.05 3.50 7.89
N GLY A 279 -12.25 3.81 9.17
CA GLY A 279 -12.79 2.85 10.14
C GLY A 279 -14.27 2.50 9.93
N ALA A 280 -15.01 3.24 9.09
CA ALA A 280 -16.45 3.10 8.92
C ALA A 280 -16.81 2.06 7.84
N TYR A 281 -16.69 0.78 8.22
CA TYR A 281 -16.89 -0.35 7.33
C TYR A 281 -18.23 -0.36 6.59
N LYS A 282 -19.36 -0.22 7.29
CA LYS A 282 -20.68 -0.35 6.68
C LYS A 282 -20.93 0.76 5.67
N SER A 283 -20.54 1.99 5.99
CA SER A 283 -20.62 3.12 5.05
C SER A 283 -19.69 2.94 3.84
N ASN A 284 -18.58 2.22 4.00
CA ASN A 284 -17.63 1.95 2.92
C ASN A 284 -17.85 0.62 2.20
N SER A 285 -18.87 -0.16 2.57
CA SER A 285 -19.06 -1.53 2.08
C SER A 285 -19.05 -1.65 0.55
N ALA A 286 -19.64 -0.68 -0.16
CA ALA A 286 -19.61 -0.62 -1.62
C ALA A 286 -18.21 -0.36 -2.18
N ALA A 287 -17.45 0.56 -1.57
CA ALA A 287 -16.07 0.85 -1.96
C ALA A 287 -15.15 -0.35 -1.70
N ILE A 288 -15.29 -1.01 -0.55
CA ILE A 288 -14.55 -2.23 -0.19
C ILE A 288 -14.87 -3.38 -1.14
N ALA A 289 -16.15 -3.56 -1.50
CA ALA A 289 -16.54 -4.56 -2.49
C ALA A 289 -15.89 -4.30 -3.86
N LYS A 290 -15.79 -3.03 -4.27
CA LYS A 290 -15.13 -2.65 -5.52
C LYS A 290 -13.61 -2.83 -5.46
N ALA A 291 -12.97 -2.43 -4.35
CA ALA A 291 -11.55 -2.66 -4.11
C ALA A 291 -11.20 -4.16 -4.18
N ARG A 292 -12.05 -5.01 -3.62
CA ARG A 292 -11.92 -6.47 -3.72
C ARG A 292 -12.06 -6.98 -5.15
N GLU A 293 -13.07 -6.52 -5.89
CA GLU A 293 -13.27 -6.89 -7.29
C GLU A 293 -12.05 -6.53 -8.14
N MET A 294 -11.53 -5.31 -8.01
CA MET A 294 -10.37 -4.85 -8.77
C MET A 294 -9.08 -5.55 -8.34
N THR A 295 -8.93 -5.85 -7.05
CA THR A 295 -7.80 -6.66 -6.55
C THR A 295 -7.86 -8.07 -7.14
N ALA A 296 -9.05 -8.69 -7.22
CA ALA A 296 -9.21 -10.02 -7.80
C ALA A 296 -8.86 -10.02 -9.30
N GLU A 297 -9.28 -8.99 -10.02
CA GLU A 297 -8.96 -8.84 -11.43
C GLU A 297 -7.44 -8.66 -11.64
N LEU A 298 -6.79 -7.74 -10.90
CA LEU A 298 -5.32 -7.57 -10.88
C LEU A 298 -4.61 -8.91 -10.67
N LEU A 299 -5.01 -9.64 -9.62
CA LEU A 299 -4.40 -10.93 -9.28
C LEU A 299 -4.61 -11.96 -10.40
N GLY A 300 -5.71 -11.90 -11.14
CA GLY A 300 -5.93 -12.70 -12.33
C GLY A 300 -4.95 -12.38 -13.46
N TYR A 301 -4.72 -11.09 -13.73
CA TYR A 301 -3.70 -10.64 -14.70
C TYR A 301 -2.30 -11.13 -14.31
N VAL A 302 -1.94 -10.98 -13.02
CA VAL A 302 -0.65 -11.46 -12.48
C VAL A 302 -0.53 -12.97 -12.56
N HIS A 303 -1.58 -13.71 -12.19
CA HIS A 303 -1.60 -15.18 -12.22
C HIS A 303 -1.36 -15.72 -13.63
N ARG A 304 -1.99 -15.10 -14.62
CA ARG A 304 -1.84 -15.44 -16.05
C ARG A 304 -0.59 -14.85 -16.69
N ARG A 305 0.17 -14.03 -15.96
CA ARG A 305 1.35 -13.29 -16.44
C ARG A 305 1.06 -12.52 -17.72
N GLU A 306 -0.10 -11.85 -17.76
CA GLU A 306 -0.44 -11.01 -18.90
C GLU A 306 0.49 -9.80 -18.97
N GLY A 307 0.99 -9.48 -20.16
CA GLY A 307 1.89 -8.36 -20.37
C GLY A 307 1.27 -7.01 -20.04
N TRP A 308 2.13 -6.00 -19.86
CA TRP A 308 1.71 -4.62 -19.56
C TRP A 308 0.77 -4.03 -20.62
N ASP A 309 0.91 -4.43 -21.89
CA ASP A 309 0.02 -4.04 -22.98
C ASP A 309 -1.45 -4.35 -22.68
N LYS A 310 -1.73 -5.50 -22.05
CA LYS A 310 -3.08 -5.89 -21.63
C LYS A 310 -3.46 -5.30 -20.27
N ALA A 311 -2.53 -5.32 -19.31
CA ALA A 311 -2.79 -4.86 -17.95
C ALA A 311 -2.97 -3.33 -17.85
N SER A 312 -2.35 -2.55 -18.74
CA SER A 312 -2.47 -1.09 -18.76
C SER A 312 -3.92 -0.63 -18.92
N ALA A 313 -4.71 -1.31 -19.74
CA ALA A 313 -6.14 -1.03 -19.91
C ALA A 313 -6.94 -1.28 -18.61
N PHE A 314 -6.55 -2.27 -17.81
CA PHE A 314 -7.09 -2.48 -16.47
C PHE A 314 -6.76 -1.30 -15.56
N PHE A 315 -5.50 -0.86 -15.49
CA PHE A 315 -5.13 0.27 -14.64
C PHE A 315 -5.82 1.57 -15.07
N VAL A 316 -5.91 1.85 -16.38
CA VAL A 316 -6.64 3.01 -16.91
C VAL A 316 -8.11 2.99 -16.52
N ARG A 317 -8.76 1.84 -16.58
CA ARG A 317 -10.17 1.70 -16.17
C ARG A 317 -10.35 1.86 -14.66
N THR A 318 -9.44 1.29 -13.87
CA THR A 318 -9.53 1.26 -12.41
C THR A 318 -9.13 2.59 -11.77
N LEU A 319 -8.13 3.28 -12.32
CA LEU A 319 -7.51 4.47 -11.73
C LEU A 319 -7.69 5.73 -12.57
N GLY A 320 -8.27 5.64 -13.78
CA GLY A 320 -8.36 6.74 -14.75
C GLY A 320 -7.05 6.97 -15.49
N ALA A 321 -7.11 7.39 -16.76
CA ALA A 321 -5.93 7.54 -17.61
C ALA A 321 -4.84 8.45 -17.01
N PRO A 322 -3.56 8.20 -17.31
CA PRO A 322 -2.52 9.19 -17.02
C PRO A 322 -2.78 10.47 -17.81
N ASP A 323 -2.50 11.63 -17.22
CA ASP A 323 -2.73 12.90 -17.91
C ASP A 323 -1.80 13.02 -19.13
N PRO A 324 -2.32 13.41 -20.32
CA PRO A 324 -1.55 13.43 -21.56
C PRO A 324 -0.38 14.43 -21.56
N GLY A 325 -0.30 15.32 -20.56
CA GLY A 325 0.72 16.36 -20.44
C GLY A 325 2.02 15.94 -19.74
N SER A 326 2.11 14.76 -19.13
CA SER A 326 3.35 14.32 -18.46
C SER A 326 4.34 13.59 -19.40
N ALA A 327 3.87 13.07 -20.53
CA ALA A 327 4.69 12.31 -21.47
C ALA A 327 5.63 13.17 -22.34
N THR A 328 5.42 14.49 -22.40
CA THR A 328 6.14 15.39 -23.32
C THR A 328 7.37 16.07 -22.72
N THR A 329 7.54 16.09 -21.40
CA THR A 329 8.73 16.67 -20.74
C THR A 329 9.84 15.65 -20.46
N GLU A 330 9.55 14.34 -20.43
CA GLU A 330 10.58 13.31 -20.18
C GLU A 330 11.33 12.84 -21.44
N ARG A 331 10.83 13.10 -22.66
CA ARG A 331 11.54 12.73 -23.91
C ARG A 331 12.84 13.50 -24.15
N ARG A 332 13.22 14.45 -23.30
CA ARG A 332 14.53 15.12 -23.35
C ARG A 332 15.58 14.58 -22.36
N ALA A 333 15.25 13.58 -21.53
CA ALA A 333 16.17 13.07 -20.51
C ALA A 333 16.48 11.56 -20.57
N GLY A 334 16.02 10.82 -21.58
CA GLY A 334 16.13 9.35 -21.59
C GLY A 334 16.48 8.73 -22.94
N ALA A 335 17.69 8.94 -23.42
CA ALA A 335 18.32 8.03 -24.39
C ALA A 335 18.68 6.71 -23.68
N VAL A 336 17.66 5.92 -23.27
CA VAL A 336 17.82 4.56 -22.74
C VAL A 336 16.62 3.72 -23.22
N THR A 337 16.44 3.61 -24.53
CA THR A 337 15.47 2.68 -25.13
C THR A 337 16.07 1.70 -26.12
N GLU A 338 17.38 1.76 -26.41
CA GLU A 338 18.05 0.81 -27.33
C GLU A 338 18.87 -0.30 -26.64
N ALA A 339 18.93 -0.37 -25.30
CA ALA A 339 19.77 -1.36 -24.61
C ALA A 339 19.12 -2.75 -24.39
N TRP A 340 17.82 -2.92 -24.67
CA TRP A 340 17.09 -4.14 -24.27
C TRP A 340 17.08 -5.27 -25.32
N ALA A 341 17.68 -5.07 -26.50
CA ALA A 341 17.82 -6.13 -27.52
C ALA A 341 19.12 -6.95 -27.40
N GLY A 342 19.99 -6.65 -26.43
CA GLY A 342 21.37 -7.17 -26.37
C GLY A 342 21.69 -8.23 -25.33
N ILE A 343 20.78 -8.57 -24.41
CA ILE A 343 21.06 -9.54 -23.32
C ILE A 343 20.21 -10.81 -23.50
N ALA A 344 20.26 -11.34 -24.71
CA ALA A 344 19.83 -12.69 -25.03
C ALA A 344 20.66 -13.20 -26.23
N ARG A 345 21.95 -13.46 -25.97
CA ARG A 345 22.76 -14.45 -26.69
C ARG A 345 23.73 -15.11 -25.73
#